data_AF-A0A928DI10-F1
#
_entry.id   AF-A0A928DI10-F1
#
_cell.length_a   1.000
_cell.length_b   1.000
_cell.length_c   1.000
_cell.angle_alpha   90.00
_cell.angle_beta   90.00
_cell.angle_gamma   90.00
#
_symmetry.space_group_name_H-M   'P 1'
#
loop_
_entity.id
_entity.type
_entity.pdbx_description
1 polymer ?
#
loop_
_entity_poly.entity_id
_entity_poly.type
_entity_poly.pdbx_seq_one_letter_code
_entity_poly.pdbx_strand_id
1 'polypeptide(L)'
;MAYQLIYTSYQSSLVQGRTGFSTVARSVSMPERLVAEIERISQYDIEKGTVFAHRIISLPAQVYHVLTRTKDCGVDYTNRNNYIAHHLIFSAQEVDNITANPAEVMLCFDGWVDAFEGEPRFIEDIDCSQFCKSVVQLPARTWQRRFGDCGYASVLGDNSQIYADVNDSTTLLYLYAEALLLLKLKNTDWCKTFTTHSLPIDKPTDFNWCAGNSILPENADIDLSRNKSKVLPSGRGAEYARSGVATNAEKYNLSVQRNESSNKGFNVVESEKSSYVPVYIGIAVSVVILVIAIVYYALGAGSSDDFVKQTEPKKEVLSTLSTEIDVPANIEQPDKKMTLSEIITQVREKINNGKFSEAIECWNKSQYAKKHPRYLEDFQYDIASTIKRMMRFAENVSLNDMASEKEKNKALTNLEIIENSVNFLPETSQKLTLQKIAELRRAISKNK
;
A
#
# COMPACT_ATOMS: atom_id res chain seq x y z
N MET A 1 13.15 17.30 17.28
CA MET A 1 12.70 18.70 17.27
C MET A 1 12.44 19.08 15.84
N ALA A 2 11.18 19.18 15.42
CA ALA A 2 10.83 19.44 14.03
C ALA A 2 11.10 20.89 13.64
N TYR A 3 11.67 21.12 12.46
CA TYR A 3 11.88 22.47 11.96
C TYR A 3 10.58 23.10 11.49
N GLN A 4 10.53 24.43 11.53
CA GLN A 4 9.45 25.25 10.99
C GLN A 4 9.99 26.21 9.93
N LEU A 5 9.18 26.48 8.90
CA LEU A 5 9.43 27.55 7.94
C LEU A 5 8.10 28.17 7.50
N ILE A 6 8.04 29.51 7.51
CA ILE A 6 6.91 30.30 7.04
C ILE A 6 7.37 31.15 5.85
N TYR A 7 6.66 31.00 4.73
CA TYR A 7 6.91 31.68 3.47
C TYR A 7 5.67 32.45 3.03
N THR A 8 5.81 33.75 2.75
CA THR A 8 4.71 34.62 2.31
C THR A 8 5.26 35.89 1.67
N SER A 9 4.43 36.69 0.99
CA SER A 9 4.82 38.01 0.51
C SER A 9 4.82 39.01 1.67
N TYR A 10 5.97 39.62 1.95
CA TYR A 10 6.13 40.59 3.05
C TYR A 10 7.12 41.70 2.71
N GLN A 11 7.03 42.82 3.46
CA GLN A 11 7.83 44.03 3.21
C GLN A 11 9.34 43.78 3.37
N SER A 12 9.68 42.93 4.33
CA SER A 12 11.03 42.49 4.64
C SER A 12 11.05 40.97 4.71
N SER A 13 12.19 40.36 4.39
CA SER A 13 12.41 38.92 4.57
C SER A 13 13.47 38.65 5.63
N LEU A 14 13.57 37.40 6.06
CA LEU A 14 14.62 36.98 6.99
C LEU A 14 16.04 37.14 6.38
N VAL A 15 16.16 37.08 5.05
CA VAL A 15 17.39 37.38 4.32
C VAL A 15 17.38 38.84 3.87
N GLN A 16 18.40 39.60 4.29
CA GLN A 16 18.48 41.02 3.93
C GLN A 16 18.48 41.23 2.42
N GLY A 17 17.72 42.22 1.97
CA GLY A 17 17.64 42.63 0.56
C GLY A 17 16.66 41.84 -0.32
N ARG A 18 15.99 40.80 0.19
CA ARG A 18 14.87 40.15 -0.52
C ARG A 18 13.54 40.78 -0.09
N THR A 19 12.65 40.99 -1.05
CA THR A 19 11.29 41.51 -0.84
C THR A 19 10.28 40.67 -1.64
N GLY A 20 9.01 40.71 -1.23
CA GLY A 20 7.96 39.86 -1.84
C GLY A 20 7.97 38.46 -1.25
N PHE A 21 7.56 37.46 -2.04
CA PHE A 21 7.45 36.07 -1.60
C PHE A 21 8.80 35.50 -1.18
N SER A 22 8.96 35.30 0.12
CA SER A 22 10.22 34.91 0.74
C SER A 22 10.00 34.28 2.12
N THR A 23 11.04 33.64 2.66
CA THR A 23 11.02 33.14 4.03
C THR A 23 10.98 34.30 5.03
N VAL A 24 9.90 34.40 5.79
CA VAL A 24 9.71 35.43 6.84
C VAL A 24 10.00 34.89 8.24
N ALA A 25 9.88 33.59 8.44
CA ALA A 25 10.31 32.95 9.67
C ALA A 25 10.78 31.52 9.43
N ARG A 26 11.79 31.07 10.18
CA ARG A 26 12.23 29.67 10.19
C ARG A 26 13.01 29.31 11.44
N SER A 27 13.18 28.02 11.65
CA SER A 27 14.14 27.45 12.59
C SER A 27 15.58 27.93 12.32
N VAL A 28 16.30 28.33 13.39
CA VAL A 28 17.70 28.77 13.31
C VAL A 28 18.61 27.66 12.79
N SER A 29 18.39 26.45 13.29
CA SER A 29 19.16 25.22 13.05
C SER A 29 18.97 24.64 11.63
N MET A 30 18.00 25.16 10.86
CA MET A 30 17.64 24.62 9.56
C MET A 30 18.76 24.84 8.52
N PRO A 31 19.23 23.78 7.81
CA PRO A 31 20.27 23.91 6.80
C PRO A 31 19.83 24.77 5.60
N GLU A 32 20.68 25.68 5.12
CA GLU A 32 20.36 26.59 3.99
C GLU A 32 19.95 25.84 2.71
N ARG A 33 20.55 24.69 2.43
CA ARG A 33 20.15 23.86 1.28
C ARG A 33 18.72 23.33 1.41
N LEU A 34 18.29 23.00 2.64
CA LEU A 34 16.93 22.59 2.90
C LEU A 34 15.98 23.77 2.75
N VAL A 35 16.34 24.95 3.28
CA VAL A 35 15.57 26.19 3.10
C VAL A 35 15.29 26.46 1.63
N ALA A 36 16.30 26.39 0.76
CA ALA A 36 16.14 26.61 -0.68
C ALA A 36 15.17 25.61 -1.34
N GLU A 37 15.21 24.32 -0.96
CA GLU A 37 14.25 23.33 -1.47
C GLU A 37 12.83 23.56 -0.97
N ILE A 38 12.66 23.99 0.29
CA ILE A 38 11.35 24.32 0.85
C ILE A 38 10.76 25.57 0.16
N GLU A 39 11.56 26.63 -0.05
CA GLU A 39 11.12 27.82 -0.79
C GLU A 39 10.61 27.44 -2.19
N ARG A 40 11.26 26.48 -2.87
CA ARG A 40 10.85 26.02 -4.21
C ARG A 40 9.45 25.38 -4.26
N ILE A 41 9.03 24.73 -3.17
CA ILE A 41 7.72 24.05 -3.07
C ILE A 41 6.68 24.86 -2.29
N SER A 42 6.99 26.11 -1.93
CA SER A 42 6.11 26.99 -1.14
C SER A 42 5.06 27.72 -1.99
N GLN A 43 5.05 27.50 -3.31
CA GLN A 43 4.17 28.23 -4.23
C GLN A 43 2.70 27.82 -4.06
N TYR A 44 1.81 28.77 -4.30
CA TYR A 44 0.37 28.57 -4.25
C TYR A 44 -0.24 29.36 -5.42
N ASP A 45 -0.73 28.62 -6.41
CA ASP A 45 -1.21 29.17 -7.69
C ASP A 45 -2.67 28.75 -7.94
N ILE A 46 -3.51 29.05 -6.95
CA ILE A 46 -4.97 28.93 -7.02
C ILE A 46 -5.60 30.14 -6.34
N GLU A 47 -6.84 30.49 -6.69
CA GLU A 47 -7.47 31.69 -6.17
C GLU A 47 -7.69 31.65 -4.66
N LYS A 48 -8.32 30.57 -4.15
CA LYS A 48 -8.70 30.43 -2.73
C LYS A 48 -8.74 28.96 -2.33
N GLY A 49 -8.63 28.73 -1.02
CA GLY A 49 -8.68 27.41 -0.42
C GLY A 49 -7.49 27.16 0.50
N THR A 50 -7.43 25.95 1.04
CA THR A 50 -6.30 25.48 1.84
C THR A 50 -5.84 24.15 1.28
N VAL A 51 -4.56 24.05 0.99
CA VAL A 51 -3.94 22.84 0.45
C VAL A 51 -2.98 22.29 1.49
N PHE A 52 -3.08 21.00 1.74
CA PHE A 52 -2.17 20.25 2.58
C PHE A 52 -1.39 19.26 1.73
N ALA A 53 -0.10 19.14 1.97
CA ALA A 53 0.75 18.22 1.22
C ALA A 53 1.86 17.64 2.08
N HIS A 54 2.05 16.32 1.99
CA HIS A 54 3.18 15.61 2.56
C HIS A 54 4.13 15.19 1.44
N ARG A 55 5.38 15.65 1.52
CA ARG A 55 6.46 15.33 0.57
C ARG A 55 7.65 14.73 1.30
N ILE A 56 8.46 13.96 0.57
CA ILE A 56 9.75 13.46 1.03
C ILE A 56 10.85 14.14 0.20
N ILE A 57 11.77 14.82 0.87
CA ILE A 57 12.91 15.49 0.24
C ILE A 57 14.19 14.78 0.66
N SER A 58 14.89 14.23 -0.33
CA SER A 58 16.18 13.56 -0.12
C SER A 58 17.33 14.50 -0.44
N LEU A 59 18.07 14.93 0.58
CA LEU A 59 19.35 15.62 0.44
C LEU A 59 20.49 14.61 0.63
N PRO A 60 21.71 14.86 0.12
CA PRO A 60 22.82 13.89 0.20
C PRO A 60 23.14 13.37 1.60
N ALA A 61 22.88 14.17 2.64
CA ALA A 61 23.15 13.82 4.02
C ALA A 61 21.95 13.19 4.74
N GLN A 62 20.71 13.50 4.33
CA GLN A 62 19.52 13.21 5.13
C GLN A 62 18.24 13.29 4.30
N VAL A 63 17.28 12.45 4.67
CA VAL A 63 15.89 12.49 4.16
C VAL A 63 15.02 13.25 5.14
N TYR A 64 14.18 14.12 4.60
CA TYR A 64 13.24 14.95 5.34
C TYR A 64 11.80 14.67 4.89
N HIS A 65 10.89 14.55 5.85
CA HIS A 65 9.45 14.56 5.64
C HIS A 65 8.94 15.99 5.84
N VAL A 66 8.25 16.50 4.84
CA VAL A 66 7.78 17.89 4.80
C VAL A 66 6.26 17.89 4.78
N LEU A 67 5.66 18.46 5.81
CA LEU A 67 4.22 18.70 5.90
C LEU A 67 3.97 20.18 5.61
N THR A 68 3.30 20.46 4.52
CA THR A 68 3.00 21.83 4.08
C THR A 68 1.51 22.10 4.25
N ARG A 69 1.18 23.30 4.76
CA ARG A 69 -0.12 23.93 4.61
C ARG A 69 0.05 25.23 3.83
N THR A 70 -0.59 25.35 2.69
CA THR A 70 -0.67 26.58 1.89
C THR A 70 -2.09 27.11 1.86
N LYS A 71 -2.26 28.43 1.98
CA LYS A 71 -3.57 29.08 2.03
C LYS A 71 -3.47 30.53 1.53
N ASP A 72 -4.52 31.01 0.89
CA ASP A 72 -4.73 32.46 0.65
C ASP A 72 -4.73 33.23 1.99
N CYS A 73 -4.00 34.34 2.05
CA CYS A 73 -3.95 35.21 3.22
C CYS A 73 -4.29 36.68 2.90
N GLY A 74 -5.12 36.91 1.89
CA GLY A 74 -5.61 38.22 1.50
C GLY A 74 -4.66 38.96 0.55
N VAL A 75 -4.36 40.22 0.84
CA VAL A 75 -3.50 41.06 0.01
C VAL A 75 -2.18 41.38 0.71
N ASP A 76 -1.11 41.48 -0.06
CA ASP A 76 0.22 41.82 0.45
C ASP A 76 0.40 43.35 0.60
N TYR A 77 1.58 43.76 1.08
CA TYR A 77 1.96 45.16 1.26
C TYR A 77 2.01 46.00 -0.03
N THR A 78 1.93 45.34 -1.20
CA THR A 78 1.86 45.98 -2.52
C THR A 78 0.45 45.92 -3.13
N ASN A 79 -0.55 45.50 -2.35
CA ASN A 79 -1.94 45.34 -2.77
C ASN A 79 -2.14 44.30 -3.89
N ARG A 80 -1.33 43.23 -3.87
CA ARG A 80 -1.49 42.03 -4.73
C ARG A 80 -1.98 40.84 -3.90
N ASN A 81 -2.55 39.82 -4.54
CA ASN A 81 -2.94 38.59 -3.84
C ASN A 81 -1.75 37.97 -3.10
N ASN A 82 -1.98 37.57 -1.85
CA ASN A 82 -0.99 36.96 -0.98
C ASN A 82 -1.43 35.56 -0.57
N TYR A 83 -0.45 34.73 -0.30
CA TYR A 83 -0.63 33.42 0.30
C TYR A 83 0.45 33.19 1.34
N ILE A 84 0.15 32.26 2.24
CA ILE A 84 1.09 31.80 3.27
C ILE A 84 1.29 30.30 3.10
N ALA A 85 2.56 29.90 3.06
CA ALA A 85 2.98 28.52 3.17
C ALA A 85 3.65 28.33 4.53
N HIS A 86 3.09 27.45 5.35
CA HIS A 86 3.69 27.02 6.60
C HIS A 86 4.13 25.56 6.44
N HIS A 87 5.39 25.29 6.78
CA HIS A 87 6.02 23.99 6.67
C HIS A 87 6.45 23.48 8.04
N LEU A 88 6.10 22.23 8.34
CA LEU A 88 6.70 21.43 9.39
C LEU A 88 7.63 20.42 8.74
N ILE A 89 8.89 20.37 9.17
CA ILE A 89 9.91 19.51 8.57
C ILE A 89 10.51 18.59 9.63
N PHE A 90 10.46 17.29 9.35
CA PHE A 90 10.94 16.23 10.22
C PHE A 90 12.06 15.48 9.52
N SER A 91 13.14 15.17 10.22
CA SER A 91 14.08 14.16 9.75
C SER A 91 13.49 12.76 9.87
N ALA A 92 14.04 11.80 9.11
CA ALA A 92 13.67 10.39 9.24
C ALA A 92 13.76 9.86 10.69
N GLN A 93 14.78 10.27 11.45
CA GLN A 93 14.95 9.86 12.86
C GLN A 93 13.89 10.45 13.78
N GLU A 94 13.38 11.64 13.49
CA GLU A 94 12.33 12.26 14.30
C GLU A 94 10.99 11.62 14.05
N VAL A 95 10.70 11.27 12.79
CA VAL A 95 9.50 10.53 12.41
C VAL A 95 9.40 9.19 13.15
N ASP A 96 10.52 8.48 13.35
CA ASP A 96 10.55 7.23 14.11
C ASP A 96 10.07 7.39 15.57
N ASN A 97 10.11 8.60 16.12
CA ASN A 97 9.66 8.92 17.48
C ASN A 97 8.23 9.47 17.54
N ILE A 98 7.56 9.63 16.39
CA ILE A 98 6.21 10.19 16.31
C ILE A 98 5.22 9.04 16.09
N THR A 99 4.17 8.99 16.91
CA THR A 99 3.12 7.98 16.75
C THR A 99 2.02 8.42 15.78
N ALA A 100 1.77 9.72 15.61
CA ALA A 100 0.80 10.20 14.62
C ALA A 100 1.31 9.97 13.18
N ASN A 101 0.40 9.66 12.27
CA ASN A 101 0.73 9.63 10.84
C ASN A 101 0.76 11.06 10.26
N PRO A 102 1.33 11.29 9.07
CA PRO A 102 1.50 12.64 8.51
C PRO A 102 0.20 13.46 8.41
N ALA A 103 -0.93 12.82 8.09
CA ALA A 103 -2.21 13.51 8.01
C ALA A 103 -2.78 13.85 9.40
N GLU A 104 -2.57 12.98 10.40
CA GLU A 104 -2.91 13.29 11.80
C GLU A 104 -2.11 14.46 12.34
N VAL A 105 -0.81 14.54 12.03
CA VAL A 105 0.04 15.69 12.41
C VAL A 105 -0.54 16.99 11.88
N MET A 106 -0.96 17.02 10.60
CA MET A 106 -1.56 18.21 10.01
C MET A 106 -2.91 18.58 10.64
N LEU A 107 -3.70 17.58 11.06
CA LEU A 107 -5.00 17.78 11.72
C LEU A 107 -4.86 18.27 13.17
N CYS A 108 -3.85 17.81 13.91
CA CYS A 108 -3.70 18.13 15.32
C CYS A 108 -2.86 19.37 15.60
N PHE A 109 -2.02 19.80 14.65
CA PHE A 109 -1.19 20.98 14.83
C PHE A 109 -2.05 22.26 14.84
N ASP A 110 -2.09 22.94 15.96
CA ASP A 110 -2.83 24.19 16.19
C ASP A 110 -2.00 25.45 15.88
N GLY A 111 -0.68 25.30 15.74
CA GLY A 111 0.26 26.39 15.41
C GLY A 111 0.25 26.82 13.94
N TRP A 112 -0.71 26.36 13.13
CA TRP A 112 -0.81 26.81 11.74
C TRP A 112 -1.08 28.32 11.66
N VAL A 113 -0.29 29.02 10.84
CA VAL A 113 -0.41 30.48 10.69
C VAL A 113 -1.30 30.79 9.48
N ASP A 114 -2.27 31.68 9.68
CA ASP A 114 -3.21 32.14 8.63
C ASP A 114 -2.77 33.45 7.97
N ALA A 115 -2.00 34.27 8.68
CA ALA A 115 -1.36 35.48 8.18
C ALA A 115 -0.11 35.76 9.02
N PHE A 116 0.93 36.35 8.42
CA PHE A 116 2.16 36.69 9.13
C PHE A 116 2.12 38.13 9.64
N GLU A 117 2.47 38.32 10.90
CA GLU A 117 2.56 39.63 11.55
C GLU A 117 3.90 39.80 12.28
N GLY A 118 4.33 41.06 12.38
CA GLY A 118 5.57 41.48 13.01
C GLY A 118 6.79 41.42 12.09
N GLU A 119 7.98 41.52 12.68
CA GLU A 119 9.23 41.46 11.92
C GLU A 119 9.61 40.02 11.56
N PRO A 120 10.27 39.81 10.40
CA PRO A 120 10.89 38.54 10.07
C PRO A 120 11.84 38.08 11.17
N ARG A 121 11.73 36.82 11.57
CA ARG A 121 12.41 36.32 12.77
C ARG A 121 12.72 34.84 12.69
N PHE A 122 13.74 34.43 13.44
CA PHE A 122 13.90 33.02 13.72
C PHE A 122 12.87 32.55 14.75
N ILE A 123 12.39 31.32 14.59
CA ILE A 123 11.44 30.68 15.49
C ILE A 123 12.04 29.39 16.06
N GLU A 124 11.47 28.93 17.17
CA GLU A 124 11.92 27.71 17.85
C GLU A 124 11.46 26.46 17.07
N ASP A 125 12.25 25.39 17.23
CA ASP A 125 11.88 24.07 16.72
C ASP A 125 10.72 23.51 17.56
N ILE A 126 9.87 22.70 16.94
CA ILE A 126 8.73 22.07 17.63
C ILE A 126 9.19 20.79 18.32
N ASP A 127 8.77 20.60 19.57
CA ASP A 127 8.93 19.31 20.23
C ASP A 127 8.04 18.24 19.56
N CYS A 128 8.69 17.20 19.03
CA CYS A 128 8.00 16.08 18.37
C CYS A 128 7.04 15.34 19.31
N SER A 129 7.21 15.45 20.64
CA SER A 129 6.31 14.87 21.64
C SER A 129 4.85 15.37 21.50
N GLN A 130 4.66 16.56 20.92
CA GLN A 130 3.34 17.13 20.64
C GLN A 130 2.54 16.30 19.62
N PHE A 131 3.21 15.51 18.80
CA PHE A 131 2.62 14.70 17.73
C PHE A 131 2.35 13.25 18.13
N CYS A 132 2.32 12.95 19.44
CA CYS A 132 2.09 11.59 19.94
C CYS A 132 0.60 11.22 20.11
N LYS A 133 -0.32 12.16 19.84
CA LYS A 133 -1.76 11.94 19.99
C LYS A 133 -2.39 11.58 18.65
N SER A 134 -3.03 10.40 18.61
CA SER A 134 -3.83 9.96 17.46
C SER A 134 -5.19 10.68 17.47
N VAL A 135 -5.61 11.18 16.31
CA VAL A 135 -6.88 11.91 16.11
C VAL A 135 -7.94 10.98 15.49
N VAL A 136 -7.49 9.97 14.74
CA VAL A 136 -8.36 8.98 14.11
C VAL A 136 -8.09 7.60 14.68
N GLN A 137 -9.04 6.68 14.51
CA GLN A 137 -8.91 5.29 14.94
C GLN A 137 -9.64 4.39 13.96
N LEU A 138 -9.24 3.12 13.92
CA LEU A 138 -10.03 2.09 13.25
C LEU A 138 -11.15 1.60 14.19
N PRO A 139 -12.33 1.22 13.67
CA PRO A 139 -12.73 1.19 12.25
C PRO A 139 -12.75 2.55 11.55
N ALA A 140 -12.49 2.58 10.24
CA ALA A 140 -12.40 3.81 9.44
C ALA A 140 -13.76 4.52 9.26
N ARG A 141 -14.18 5.26 10.29
CA ARG A 141 -15.53 5.84 10.39
C ARG A 141 -15.77 6.99 9.43
N THR A 142 -14.74 7.72 9.03
CA THR A 142 -14.86 8.82 8.06
C THR A 142 -15.14 8.24 6.68
N TRP A 143 -14.43 7.17 6.31
CA TRP A 143 -14.73 6.40 5.09
C TRP A 143 -16.15 5.83 5.11
N GLN A 144 -16.59 5.26 6.25
CA GLN A 144 -17.96 4.78 6.39
C GLN A 144 -19.00 5.89 6.22
N ARG A 145 -18.78 7.06 6.82
CA ARG A 145 -19.71 8.20 6.72
C ARG A 145 -19.82 8.73 5.29
N ARG A 146 -18.73 8.71 4.52
CA ARG A 146 -18.69 9.24 3.14
C ARG A 146 -19.14 8.21 2.10
N PHE A 147 -18.69 6.97 2.20
CA PHE A 147 -18.86 5.93 1.17
C PHE A 147 -19.72 4.74 1.63
N GLY A 148 -20.22 4.74 2.87
CA GLY A 148 -21.10 3.70 3.41
C GLY A 148 -20.38 2.49 4.03
N ASP A 149 -19.08 2.32 3.81
CA ASP A 149 -18.28 1.21 4.33
C ASP A 149 -16.88 1.68 4.76
N CYS A 150 -16.43 1.28 5.96
CA CYS A 150 -15.07 1.52 6.43
C CYS A 150 -14.02 0.91 5.49
N GLY A 151 -14.36 -0.18 4.81
CA GLY A 151 -13.46 -0.90 3.90
C GLY A 151 -12.89 -0.02 2.79
N TYR A 152 -13.57 1.07 2.41
CA TYR A 152 -13.08 1.99 1.38
C TYR A 152 -11.75 2.66 1.75
N ALA A 153 -11.36 2.71 3.02
CA ALA A 153 -10.04 3.19 3.41
C ALA A 153 -8.87 2.43 2.75
N SER A 154 -9.10 1.18 2.32
CA SER A 154 -8.07 0.35 1.68
C SER A 154 -8.01 0.48 0.16
N VAL A 155 -8.86 1.30 -0.47
CA VAL A 155 -8.88 1.44 -1.95
C VAL A 155 -7.82 2.40 -2.45
N LEU A 156 -7.25 3.23 -1.57
CA LEU A 156 -6.10 4.07 -1.88
C LEU A 156 -4.86 3.18 -2.05
N GLY A 157 -4.45 3.02 -3.30
CA GLY A 157 -3.25 2.29 -3.70
C GLY A 157 -2.05 3.22 -3.91
N ASP A 158 -1.07 2.72 -4.63
CA ASP A 158 0.08 3.51 -5.06
C ASP A 158 -0.35 4.35 -6.28
N ASN A 159 -0.16 5.68 -6.20
CA ASN A 159 -0.50 6.66 -7.23
C ASN A 159 -2.00 6.92 -7.42
N SER A 160 -2.81 6.73 -6.36
CA SER A 160 -4.24 6.98 -6.41
C SER A 160 -4.60 8.43 -6.75
N GLN A 161 -5.56 8.58 -7.66
CA GLN A 161 -6.08 9.86 -8.11
C GLN A 161 -7.46 10.10 -7.52
N ILE A 162 -7.70 11.28 -6.96
CA ILE A 162 -8.91 11.61 -6.22
C ILE A 162 -9.52 12.89 -6.78
N TYR A 163 -10.73 12.79 -7.30
CA TYR A 163 -11.49 13.97 -7.69
C TYR A 163 -12.11 14.62 -6.45
N ALA A 164 -11.68 15.84 -6.14
CA ALA A 164 -12.13 16.61 -4.98
C ALA A 164 -11.97 18.11 -5.22
N ASP A 165 -12.81 18.90 -4.57
CA ASP A 165 -12.66 20.36 -4.57
C ASP A 165 -11.58 20.79 -3.58
N VAL A 166 -10.97 21.96 -3.77
CA VAL A 166 -9.99 22.51 -2.82
C VAL A 166 -10.58 22.67 -1.40
N ASN A 167 -11.88 22.94 -1.31
CA ASN A 167 -12.58 23.09 -0.03
C ASN A 167 -12.78 21.74 0.71
N ASP A 168 -12.55 20.61 0.05
CA ASP A 168 -12.63 19.29 0.68
C ASP A 168 -11.36 18.91 1.46
N SER A 169 -10.34 19.79 1.53
CA SER A 169 -9.02 19.46 2.07
C SER A 169 -9.03 18.88 3.48
N THR A 170 -9.86 19.42 4.38
CA THR A 170 -10.02 18.86 5.73
C THR A 170 -10.65 17.47 5.71
N THR A 171 -11.68 17.25 4.88
CA THR A 171 -12.31 15.93 4.71
C THR A 171 -11.29 14.92 4.17
N LEU A 172 -10.50 15.32 3.17
CA LEU A 172 -9.42 14.51 2.62
C LEU A 172 -8.37 14.15 3.68
N LEU A 173 -7.97 15.09 4.54
CA LEU A 173 -7.03 14.78 5.62
C LEU A 173 -7.56 13.70 6.57
N TYR A 174 -8.84 13.74 6.96
CA TYR A 174 -9.42 12.68 7.77
C TYR A 174 -9.46 11.33 7.05
N LEU A 175 -9.78 11.32 5.75
CA LEU A 175 -9.77 10.11 4.92
C LEU A 175 -8.34 9.54 4.79
N TYR A 176 -7.36 10.39 4.51
CA TYR A 176 -5.94 10.01 4.45
C TYR A 176 -5.45 9.51 5.79
N ALA A 177 -5.78 10.18 6.89
CA ALA A 177 -5.39 9.75 8.23
C ALA A 177 -5.89 8.33 8.53
N GLU A 178 -7.15 8.02 8.23
CA GLU A 178 -7.70 6.66 8.42
C GLU A 178 -7.06 5.62 7.48
N ALA A 179 -6.76 5.99 6.23
CA ALA A 179 -6.08 5.10 5.28
C ALA A 179 -4.62 4.81 5.68
N LEU A 180 -3.91 5.80 6.22
CA LEU A 180 -2.54 5.67 6.71
C LEU A 180 -2.44 4.75 7.94
N LEU A 181 -3.48 4.64 8.77
CA LEU A 181 -3.52 3.65 9.86
C LEU A 181 -3.40 2.21 9.34
N LEU A 182 -3.83 1.92 8.11
CA LEU A 182 -3.67 0.60 7.49
C LEU A 182 -2.21 0.30 7.16
N LEU A 183 -1.42 1.34 6.88
CA LEU A 183 0.00 1.24 6.53
C LEU A 183 0.92 1.26 7.76
N LYS A 184 0.43 1.80 8.87
CA LYS A 184 1.13 1.83 10.15
C LYS A 184 1.52 0.43 10.65
N LEU A 185 0.73 -0.61 10.34
CA LEU A 185 1.10 -2.01 10.64
C LEU A 185 2.44 -2.42 10.02
N LYS A 186 2.77 -1.85 8.86
CA LYS A 186 4.02 -2.11 8.14
C LYS A 186 5.09 -1.04 8.40
N ASN A 187 4.79 -0.04 9.23
CA ASN A 187 5.62 1.15 9.45
C ASN A 187 5.98 1.88 8.14
N THR A 188 5.02 1.98 7.22
CA THR A 188 5.20 2.66 5.92
C THR A 188 4.25 3.84 5.73
N ASP A 189 3.58 4.29 6.78
CA ASP A 189 2.65 5.42 6.76
C ASP A 189 3.36 6.73 6.39
N TRP A 190 4.53 7.01 7.01
CA TRP A 190 5.35 8.16 6.62
C TRP A 190 6.07 8.00 5.29
N CYS A 191 6.06 6.81 4.67
CA CYS A 191 6.55 6.64 3.30
C CYS A 191 5.52 7.04 2.24
N LYS A 192 4.26 7.31 2.62
CA LYS A 192 3.22 7.72 1.68
C LYS A 192 3.09 9.23 1.59
N THR A 193 3.46 9.77 0.43
CA THR A 193 3.29 11.18 0.10
C THR A 193 1.89 11.43 -0.45
N PHE A 194 1.33 12.60 -0.16
CA PHE A 194 0.01 12.99 -0.65
C PHE A 194 -0.15 14.49 -0.80
N THR A 195 -1.12 14.91 -1.59
CA THR A 195 -1.64 16.28 -1.61
C THR A 195 -3.17 16.26 -1.58
N THR A 196 -3.78 17.24 -0.91
CA THR A 196 -5.23 17.45 -0.93
C THR A 196 -5.70 18.22 -2.18
N HIS A 197 -4.77 18.85 -2.90
CA HIS A 197 -5.04 19.52 -4.17
C HIS A 197 -3.73 19.65 -4.97
N SER A 198 -3.70 19.14 -6.20
CA SER A 198 -2.56 19.28 -7.10
C SER A 198 -2.44 20.72 -7.58
N LEU A 199 -1.33 21.38 -7.26
CA LEU A 199 -1.03 22.70 -7.80
C LEU A 199 -0.35 22.58 -9.18
N PRO A 200 -0.38 23.62 -10.04
CA PRO A 200 0.26 23.58 -11.36
C PRO A 200 1.77 23.29 -11.33
N ILE A 201 2.46 23.71 -10.26
CA ILE A 201 3.90 23.49 -10.08
C ILE A 201 4.23 22.07 -9.61
N ASP A 202 3.24 21.34 -9.11
CA ASP A 202 3.45 20.02 -8.54
C ASP A 202 3.73 19.00 -9.63
N LYS A 203 4.69 18.11 -9.36
CA LYS A 203 4.91 16.93 -10.19
C LYS A 203 4.05 15.80 -9.65
N PRO A 204 3.18 15.18 -10.47
CA PRO A 204 2.36 14.06 -10.01
C PRO A 204 3.16 12.90 -9.41
N THR A 205 4.41 12.72 -9.85
CA THR A 205 5.35 11.70 -9.33
C THR A 205 5.81 11.94 -7.90
N ASP A 206 5.64 13.15 -7.36
CA ASP A 206 6.03 13.48 -5.99
C ASP A 206 5.02 12.92 -4.97
N PHE A 207 3.84 12.50 -5.42
CA PHE A 207 2.73 12.08 -4.58
C PHE A 207 2.27 10.65 -4.88
N ASN A 208 2.07 9.86 -3.82
CA ASN A 208 1.34 8.60 -3.95
C ASN A 208 -0.16 8.83 -4.01
N TRP A 209 -0.70 9.84 -3.33
CA TRP A 209 -2.12 10.19 -3.41
C TRP A 209 -2.29 11.63 -3.85
N CYS A 210 -2.94 11.82 -4.99
CA CYS A 210 -3.13 13.13 -5.58
C CYS A 210 -4.61 13.45 -5.65
N ALA A 211 -5.04 14.50 -4.98
CA ALA A 211 -6.40 15.03 -5.11
C ALA A 211 -6.41 16.30 -5.96
N GLY A 212 -7.53 16.62 -6.60
CA GLY A 212 -7.71 17.86 -7.33
C GLY A 212 -8.92 17.85 -8.25
N ASN A 213 -9.35 19.03 -8.67
CA ASN A 213 -10.46 19.22 -9.61
C ASN A 213 -9.99 19.18 -11.09
N SER A 214 -8.68 19.23 -11.33
CA SER A 214 -8.04 19.01 -12.63
C SER A 214 -8.06 17.53 -13.05
N ILE A 215 -8.27 16.62 -12.11
CA ILE A 215 -8.45 15.19 -12.34
C ILE A 215 -9.88 14.98 -12.85
N LEU A 216 -10.06 14.31 -13.99
CA LEU A 216 -11.40 13.99 -14.47
C LEU A 216 -12.03 12.90 -13.58
N PRO A 217 -13.33 13.00 -13.21
CA PRO A 217 -14.00 12.00 -12.36
C PRO A 217 -13.91 10.56 -12.90
N GLU A 218 -13.88 10.37 -14.23
CA GLU A 218 -13.70 9.04 -14.85
C GLU A 218 -12.32 8.41 -14.65
N ASN A 219 -11.30 9.25 -14.41
CA ASN A 219 -9.91 8.86 -14.20
C ASN A 219 -9.57 8.75 -12.71
N ALA A 220 -10.43 9.26 -11.83
CA ALA A 220 -10.23 9.17 -10.39
C ALA A 220 -10.62 7.79 -9.84
N ASP A 221 -9.83 7.29 -8.90
CA ASP A 221 -10.18 6.11 -8.10
C ASP A 221 -11.30 6.44 -7.12
N ILE A 222 -11.29 7.67 -6.60
CA ILE A 222 -12.29 8.22 -5.69
C ILE A 222 -12.85 9.52 -6.26
N ASP A 223 -14.16 9.60 -6.39
CA ASP A 223 -14.91 10.82 -6.63
C ASP A 223 -15.56 11.25 -5.32
N LEU A 224 -14.92 12.21 -4.64
CA LEU A 224 -15.37 12.71 -3.34
C LEU A 224 -16.65 13.55 -3.47
N SER A 225 -16.85 14.21 -4.62
CA SER A 225 -18.05 15.02 -4.87
C SER A 225 -19.31 14.16 -4.95
N ARG A 226 -19.19 12.97 -5.55
CA ARG A 226 -20.31 12.01 -5.73
C ARG A 226 -20.31 10.88 -4.72
N ASN A 227 -19.32 10.82 -3.82
CA ASN A 227 -19.11 9.71 -2.89
C ASN A 227 -19.02 8.36 -3.60
N LYS A 228 -18.31 8.31 -4.73
CA LYS A 228 -18.14 7.09 -5.52
C LYS A 228 -16.69 6.66 -5.53
N SER A 229 -16.49 5.35 -5.55
CA SER A 229 -15.20 4.73 -5.77
C SER A 229 -15.29 3.85 -7.00
N LYS A 230 -14.23 3.86 -7.82
CA LYS A 230 -14.09 2.98 -8.97
C LYS A 230 -13.84 1.53 -8.55
N VAL A 231 -13.19 1.35 -7.39
CA VAL A 231 -12.79 0.04 -6.86
C VAL A 231 -13.63 -0.30 -5.63
N LEU A 232 -14.15 -1.53 -5.60
CA LEU A 232 -14.85 -2.05 -4.42
C LEU A 232 -13.86 -2.50 -3.34
N PRO A 233 -14.14 -2.22 -2.05
CA PRO A 233 -13.22 -2.54 -0.97
C PRO A 233 -13.20 -4.03 -0.71
N SER A 234 -12.06 -4.66 -1.02
CA SER A 234 -11.87 -6.11 -0.90
C SER A 234 -10.52 -6.47 -0.27
N GLY A 235 -10.42 -7.72 0.16
CA GLY A 235 -9.20 -8.28 0.74
C GLY A 235 -8.92 -7.79 2.17
N ARG A 236 -7.71 -8.11 2.64
CA ARG A 236 -7.31 -7.98 4.04
C ARG A 236 -7.29 -6.53 4.54
N GLY A 237 -6.89 -5.58 3.69
CA GLY A 237 -6.89 -4.16 4.04
C GLY A 237 -8.29 -3.65 4.37
N ALA A 238 -9.30 -4.05 3.59
CA ALA A 238 -10.69 -3.66 3.81
C ALA A 238 -11.25 -4.25 5.11
N GLU A 239 -10.94 -5.52 5.42
CA GLU A 239 -11.31 -6.14 6.70
C GLU A 239 -10.65 -5.44 7.89
N TYR A 240 -9.37 -5.08 7.78
CA TYR A 240 -8.68 -4.34 8.82
C TYR A 240 -9.28 -2.96 9.02
N ALA A 241 -9.63 -2.26 7.93
CA ALA A 241 -10.32 -0.98 7.99
C ALA A 241 -11.69 -1.07 8.67
N ARG A 242 -12.44 -2.17 8.48
CA ARG A 242 -13.76 -2.41 9.11
C ARG A 242 -13.68 -2.81 10.58
N SER A 243 -12.65 -3.55 10.97
CA SER A 243 -12.55 -4.14 12.31
C SER A 243 -11.62 -3.38 13.25
N GLY A 244 -10.56 -2.77 12.71
CA GLY A 244 -9.41 -2.31 13.48
C GLY A 244 -8.59 -3.43 14.13
N VAL A 245 -8.89 -4.70 13.83
CA VAL A 245 -8.23 -5.85 14.46
C VAL A 245 -7.17 -6.41 13.53
N ALA A 246 -5.91 -6.24 13.91
CA ALA A 246 -4.78 -6.85 13.22
C ALA A 246 -4.71 -8.35 13.52
N THR A 247 -4.41 -9.15 12.50
CA THR A 247 -4.13 -10.58 12.67
C THR A 247 -2.81 -10.78 13.42
N ASN A 248 -2.62 -11.96 14.02
CA ASN A 248 -1.33 -12.28 14.65
C ASN A 248 -0.17 -12.17 13.65
N ALA A 249 -0.40 -12.52 12.38
CA ALA A 249 0.58 -12.35 11.33
C ALA A 249 1.02 -10.89 11.14
N GLU A 250 0.05 -9.97 11.08
CA GLU A 250 0.31 -8.54 10.96
C GLU A 250 0.93 -7.95 12.23
N LYS A 251 0.43 -8.34 13.41
CA LYS A 251 0.96 -7.88 14.71
C LYS A 251 2.43 -8.25 14.91
N TYR A 252 2.81 -9.46 14.50
CA TYR A 252 4.16 -9.97 14.69
C TYR A 252 5.01 -9.87 13.41
N ASN A 253 4.54 -9.15 12.38
CA ASN A 253 5.19 -9.03 11.07
C ASN A 253 5.67 -10.38 10.51
N LEU A 254 4.86 -11.42 10.71
CA LEU A 254 5.16 -12.77 10.25
C LEU A 254 4.82 -12.88 8.78
N SER A 255 5.78 -13.35 7.98
CA SER A 255 5.52 -13.80 6.63
C SER A 255 4.66 -15.07 6.69
N VAL A 256 3.35 -14.91 6.59
CA VAL A 256 2.48 -16.06 6.30
C VAL A 256 2.72 -16.38 4.83
N GLN A 257 3.40 -17.49 4.53
CA GLN A 257 3.27 -18.11 3.23
C GLN A 257 1.78 -18.40 3.05
N ARG A 258 1.10 -17.60 2.22
CA ARG A 258 -0.15 -18.07 1.66
C ARG A 258 0.25 -19.26 0.82
N ASN A 259 -0.04 -20.46 1.30
CA ASN A 259 -0.18 -21.57 0.38
C ASN A 259 -1.22 -21.10 -0.65
N GLU A 260 -0.81 -21.03 -1.91
CA GLU A 260 -1.71 -20.79 -3.05
C GLU A 260 -2.82 -21.87 -3.15
N SER A 261 -2.86 -22.83 -2.22
CA SER A 261 -3.92 -23.82 -2.08
C SER A 261 -5.27 -23.28 -1.60
N SER A 262 -5.40 -21.99 -1.26
CA SER A 262 -6.73 -21.36 -1.02
C SER A 262 -7.34 -20.70 -2.26
N ASN A 263 -6.61 -20.68 -3.38
CA ASN A 263 -7.18 -20.46 -4.72
C ASN A 263 -7.38 -21.81 -5.44
N LYS A 264 -7.81 -22.85 -4.71
CA LYS A 264 -8.79 -23.74 -5.34
C LYS A 264 -9.99 -22.85 -5.59
N GLY A 265 -10.04 -22.25 -6.78
CA GLY A 265 -11.27 -21.75 -7.32
C GLY A 265 -12.30 -22.81 -6.99
N PHE A 266 -13.32 -22.45 -6.21
CA PHE A 266 -14.57 -23.12 -6.44
C PHE A 266 -14.76 -22.92 -7.93
N ASN A 267 -14.65 -24.01 -8.70
CA ASN A 267 -15.42 -24.11 -9.92
C ASN A 267 -16.84 -23.96 -9.41
N VAL A 268 -17.29 -22.71 -9.31
CA VAL A 268 -18.65 -22.38 -9.70
C VAL A 268 -18.64 -22.83 -11.14
N VAL A 269 -18.93 -24.12 -11.34
CA VAL A 269 -19.55 -24.60 -12.54
C VAL A 269 -20.64 -23.57 -12.72
N GLU A 270 -20.53 -22.73 -13.75
CA GLU A 270 -21.68 -21.97 -14.22
C GLU A 270 -22.78 -23.00 -14.20
N SER A 271 -23.74 -22.85 -13.28
CA SER A 271 -24.91 -23.70 -13.34
C SER A 271 -25.41 -23.44 -14.74
N GLU A 272 -25.25 -24.42 -15.63
CA GLU A 272 -25.89 -24.38 -16.94
C GLU A 272 -27.27 -23.87 -16.63
N LYS A 273 -27.60 -22.67 -17.13
CA LYS A 273 -28.91 -22.09 -16.92
C LYS A 273 -29.84 -23.19 -17.32
N SER A 274 -30.48 -23.80 -16.33
CA SER A 274 -31.29 -24.98 -16.55
C SER A 274 -32.47 -24.49 -17.36
N SER A 275 -32.32 -24.62 -18.67
CA SER A 275 -33.34 -24.36 -19.67
C SER A 275 -34.34 -25.52 -19.65
N TYR A 276 -34.83 -25.86 -18.46
CA TYR A 276 -35.80 -26.92 -18.23
C TYR A 276 -37.05 -26.43 -17.52
N VAL A 277 -37.13 -25.14 -17.14
CA VAL A 277 -38.38 -24.54 -16.65
C VAL A 277 -39.55 -24.71 -17.66
N PRO A 278 -39.38 -24.55 -19.00
CA PRO A 278 -40.50 -24.78 -19.92
C PRO A 278 -40.84 -26.26 -20.12
N VAL A 279 -39.91 -27.20 -19.84
CA VAL A 279 -40.17 -28.65 -19.97
C VAL A 279 -40.96 -29.18 -18.77
N TYR A 280 -40.63 -28.74 -17.55
CA TYR A 280 -41.40 -29.14 -16.36
C TYR A 280 -42.81 -28.54 -16.33
N ILE A 281 -42.98 -27.30 -16.79
CA ILE A 281 -44.31 -26.70 -16.97
C ILE A 281 -45.07 -27.45 -18.07
N GLY A 282 -44.41 -27.80 -19.18
CA GLY A 282 -45.01 -28.60 -20.25
C GLY A 282 -45.50 -29.98 -19.76
N ILE A 283 -44.67 -30.70 -19.00
CA ILE A 283 -45.02 -32.02 -18.45
C ILE A 283 -46.14 -31.90 -17.41
N ALA A 284 -46.12 -30.89 -16.53
CA ALA A 284 -47.18 -30.68 -15.54
C ALA A 284 -48.52 -30.34 -16.20
N VAL A 285 -48.52 -29.48 -17.22
CA VAL A 285 -49.71 -29.16 -18.02
C VAL A 285 -50.19 -30.39 -18.80
N SER A 286 -49.28 -31.22 -19.32
CA SER A 286 -49.62 -32.46 -20.02
C SER A 286 -50.30 -33.47 -19.11
N VAL A 287 -49.80 -33.64 -17.88
CA VAL A 287 -50.39 -34.55 -16.88
C VAL A 287 -51.77 -34.05 -16.45
N VAL A 288 -51.94 -32.74 -16.26
CA VAL A 288 -53.25 -32.16 -15.92
C VAL A 288 -54.24 -32.30 -17.09
N ILE A 289 -53.83 -32.06 -18.33
CA ILE A 289 -54.67 -32.28 -19.52
C ILE A 289 -55.02 -33.77 -19.68
N LEU A 290 -54.07 -34.67 -19.41
CA LEU A 290 -54.33 -36.12 -19.45
C LEU A 290 -55.33 -36.55 -18.38
N VAL A 291 -55.22 -36.03 -17.15
CA VAL A 291 -56.18 -36.29 -16.08
C VAL A 291 -57.56 -35.73 -16.44
N ILE A 292 -57.63 -34.53 -17.02
CA ILE A 292 -58.89 -33.95 -17.50
C ILE A 292 -59.48 -34.78 -18.63
N ALA A 293 -58.67 -35.26 -19.58
CA ALA A 293 -59.11 -36.13 -20.67
C ALA A 293 -59.58 -37.50 -20.17
N ILE A 294 -58.91 -38.09 -19.17
CA ILE A 294 -59.32 -39.34 -18.51
C ILE A 294 -60.66 -39.14 -17.77
N VAL A 295 -60.86 -38.00 -17.09
CA VAL A 295 -62.13 -37.65 -16.46
C VAL A 295 -63.23 -37.42 -17.49
N TYR A 296 -62.90 -36.82 -18.64
CA TYR A 296 -63.84 -36.60 -19.74
C TYR A 296 -64.25 -37.92 -20.43
N TYR A 297 -63.30 -38.85 -20.62
CA TYR A 297 -63.56 -40.18 -21.16
C TYR A 297 -64.31 -41.09 -20.16
N ALA A 298 -64.07 -40.92 -18.85
CA ALA A 298 -64.77 -41.68 -17.82
C ALA A 298 -66.22 -41.21 -17.61
N LEU A 299 -66.56 -39.98 -18.00
CA LEU A 299 -67.92 -39.41 -17.92
C LEU A 299 -68.70 -39.47 -19.24
N GLY A 300 -68.05 -39.81 -20.36
CA GLY A 300 -68.68 -39.89 -21.68
C GLY A 300 -68.45 -41.25 -22.33
N ALA A 301 -69.35 -42.21 -22.07
CA ALA A 301 -69.38 -43.46 -22.81
C ALA A 301 -69.76 -43.22 -24.29
N GLY A 302 -68.98 -43.74 -25.24
CA GLY A 302 -69.39 -43.82 -26.64
C GLY A 302 -68.30 -44.19 -27.65
N SER A 303 -68.27 -45.49 -28.00
CA SER A 303 -67.92 -46.09 -29.32
C SER A 303 -66.47 -46.03 -29.88
N SER A 304 -65.87 -47.23 -29.91
CA SER A 304 -65.23 -47.97 -31.04
C SER A 304 -64.13 -47.38 -31.95
N ASP A 305 -63.08 -48.22 -32.04
CA ASP A 305 -62.26 -48.65 -33.19
C ASP A 305 -61.00 -47.88 -33.65
N ASP A 306 -59.87 -48.55 -33.37
CA ASP A 306 -58.79 -49.00 -34.27
C ASP A 306 -57.69 -48.07 -34.84
N PHE A 307 -56.50 -48.70 -34.86
CA PHE A 307 -55.34 -48.54 -35.76
C PHE A 307 -54.08 -47.74 -35.30
N VAL A 308 -53.08 -48.51 -34.84
CA VAL A 308 -51.69 -48.65 -35.36
C VAL A 308 -50.89 -47.38 -35.71
N LYS A 309 -49.74 -47.13 -35.04
CA LYS A 309 -48.35 -47.48 -35.48
C LYS A 309 -47.28 -46.81 -34.59
N GLN A 310 -46.37 -47.63 -34.06
CA GLN A 310 -45.07 -47.20 -33.51
C GLN A 310 -44.09 -46.88 -34.65
N THR A 311 -43.27 -45.84 -34.46
CA THR A 311 -41.96 -45.73 -35.12
C THR A 311 -40.96 -45.09 -34.16
N GLU A 312 -39.98 -45.88 -33.72
CA GLU A 312 -38.71 -45.40 -33.14
C GLU A 312 -37.82 -44.77 -34.22
N PRO A 313 -36.79 -44.01 -33.82
CA PRO A 313 -35.49 -44.24 -34.45
C PRO A 313 -34.35 -44.45 -33.44
N LYS A 314 -33.77 -45.66 -33.54
CA LYS A 314 -32.34 -45.98 -33.64
C LYS A 314 -31.32 -45.12 -32.87
N LYS A 315 -30.69 -45.76 -31.88
CA LYS A 315 -29.30 -45.54 -31.49
C LYS A 315 -28.36 -46.16 -32.54
N GLU A 316 -27.43 -45.38 -33.06
CA GLU A 316 -26.20 -45.89 -33.69
C GLU A 316 -25.01 -45.65 -32.74
N VAL A 317 -24.30 -46.74 -32.51
CA VAL A 317 -23.03 -46.84 -31.79
C VAL A 317 -21.94 -46.79 -32.85
N LEU A 318 -20.89 -45.99 -32.67
CA LEU A 318 -19.59 -46.37 -33.20
C LEU A 318 -18.41 -45.93 -32.33
N SER A 319 -17.54 -46.93 -32.18
CA SER A 319 -16.30 -47.11 -31.46
C SER A 319 -15.21 -46.04 -31.59
N THR A 320 -14.56 -45.82 -30.45
CA THR A 320 -13.10 -45.70 -30.23
C THR A 320 -12.21 -45.95 -31.44
N LEU A 321 -11.38 -44.94 -31.76
CA LEU A 321 -10.10 -45.09 -32.42
C LEU A 321 -9.05 -44.28 -31.66
N SER A 322 -8.21 -45.00 -30.94
CA SER A 322 -6.92 -44.55 -30.44
C SER A 322 -5.99 -44.34 -31.64
N THR A 323 -5.32 -43.20 -31.72
CA THR A 323 -4.17 -43.02 -32.59
C THR A 323 -3.04 -42.48 -31.75
N GLU A 324 -2.13 -43.39 -31.41
CA GLU A 324 -0.78 -43.09 -30.97
C GLU A 324 -0.08 -42.28 -32.06
N ILE A 325 0.49 -41.13 -31.69
CA ILE A 325 1.52 -40.46 -32.50
C ILE A 325 2.80 -40.53 -31.68
N ASP A 326 3.69 -41.39 -32.15
CA ASP A 326 5.10 -41.48 -31.76
C ASP A 326 5.78 -40.12 -31.92
N VAL A 327 6.42 -39.65 -30.85
CA VAL A 327 7.40 -38.56 -30.91
C VAL A 327 8.78 -39.17 -30.69
N PRO A 328 9.70 -39.07 -31.66
CA PRO A 328 11.04 -39.63 -31.51
C PRO A 328 11.81 -38.87 -30.42
N ALA A 329 12.45 -39.66 -29.57
CA ALA A 329 13.40 -39.21 -28.58
C ALA A 329 14.62 -38.54 -29.25
N ASN A 330 15.15 -37.55 -28.52
CA ASN A 330 16.44 -36.91 -28.72
C ASN A 330 16.51 -35.74 -29.72
N ILE A 331 16.09 -34.57 -29.24
CA ILE A 331 16.64 -33.28 -29.67
C ILE A 331 17.14 -32.58 -28.41
N GLU A 332 18.45 -32.45 -28.27
CA GLU A 332 19.08 -31.58 -27.27
C GLU A 332 18.49 -30.17 -27.43
N GLN A 333 17.72 -29.72 -26.44
CA GLN A 333 17.19 -28.36 -26.42
C GLN A 333 18.31 -27.37 -26.08
N PRO A 334 18.49 -26.29 -26.85
CA PRO A 334 19.47 -25.27 -26.51
C PRO A 334 19.00 -24.53 -25.25
N ASP A 335 19.92 -24.35 -24.30
CA ASP A 335 19.72 -23.66 -23.02
C ASP A 335 18.74 -22.48 -23.13
N LYS A 336 17.54 -22.65 -22.56
CA LYS A 336 16.56 -21.56 -22.40
C LYS A 336 17.14 -20.54 -21.43
N LYS A 337 17.81 -19.52 -21.96
CA LYS A 337 18.36 -18.42 -21.17
C LYS A 337 17.21 -17.73 -20.43
N MET A 338 17.23 -17.83 -19.11
CA MET A 338 16.25 -17.19 -18.22
C MET A 338 16.18 -15.68 -18.47
N THR A 339 14.98 -15.14 -18.37
CA THR A 339 14.71 -13.71 -18.47
C THR A 339 15.26 -12.97 -17.25
N LEU A 340 15.49 -11.66 -17.37
CA LEU A 340 15.95 -10.82 -16.27
C LEU A 340 15.03 -10.91 -15.04
N SER A 341 13.70 -10.93 -15.27
CA SER A 341 12.70 -11.02 -14.19
C SER A 341 12.78 -12.35 -13.42
N GLU A 342 12.94 -13.47 -14.13
CA GLU A 342 13.08 -14.79 -13.51
C GLU A 342 14.36 -14.91 -12.67
N ILE A 343 15.47 -14.31 -13.14
CA ILE A 343 16.73 -14.29 -12.40
C ILE A 343 16.63 -13.43 -11.14
N ILE A 344 16.05 -12.22 -11.24
CA ILE A 344 15.83 -11.35 -10.07
C ILE A 344 14.95 -12.07 -9.03
N THR A 345 13.91 -12.77 -9.48
CA THR A 345 13.01 -13.51 -8.60
C THR A 345 13.73 -14.62 -7.86
N GLN A 346 14.56 -15.41 -8.55
CA GLN A 346 15.37 -16.47 -7.92
C GLN A 346 16.42 -15.93 -6.95
N VAL A 347 17.06 -14.81 -7.29
CA VAL A 347 18.03 -14.17 -6.39
C VAL A 347 17.34 -13.73 -5.11
N ARG A 348 16.18 -13.06 -5.20
CA ARG A 348 15.41 -12.63 -4.03
C ARG A 348 14.86 -13.80 -3.21
N GLU A 349 14.47 -14.90 -3.86
CA GLU A 349 14.06 -16.11 -3.16
C GLU A 349 15.22 -16.70 -2.35
N LYS A 350 16.42 -16.79 -2.94
CA LYS A 350 17.63 -17.24 -2.23
C LYS A 350 17.99 -16.31 -1.06
N ILE A 351 17.85 -14.99 -1.22
CA ILE A 351 18.06 -14.02 -0.13
C ILE A 351 17.07 -14.29 1.01
N ASN A 352 15.79 -14.46 0.71
CA ASN A 352 14.77 -14.72 1.74
C ASN A 352 15.00 -16.04 2.50
N ASN A 353 15.60 -17.02 1.83
CA ASN A 353 15.97 -18.30 2.42
C ASN A 353 17.33 -18.28 3.15
N GLY A 354 17.99 -17.13 3.28
CA GLY A 354 19.28 -16.99 3.96
C GLY A 354 20.49 -17.49 3.17
N LYS A 355 20.32 -17.80 1.87
CA LYS A 355 21.38 -18.30 0.98
C LYS A 355 22.06 -17.15 0.25
N PHE A 356 22.64 -16.21 0.98
CA PHE A 356 23.11 -14.93 0.42
C PHE A 356 24.27 -15.10 -0.58
N SER A 357 25.25 -15.96 -0.28
CA SER A 357 26.37 -16.23 -1.19
C SER A 357 25.90 -16.84 -2.51
N GLU A 358 24.98 -17.82 -2.45
CA GLU A 358 24.37 -18.39 -3.65
C GLU A 358 23.56 -17.36 -4.45
N ALA A 359 22.90 -16.42 -3.76
CA ALA A 359 22.11 -15.37 -4.40
C ALA A 359 22.99 -14.42 -5.21
N ILE A 360 24.08 -13.94 -4.62
CA ILE A 360 25.04 -13.05 -5.28
C ILE A 360 25.78 -13.79 -6.41
N GLU A 361 26.14 -15.05 -6.21
CA GLU A 361 26.76 -15.88 -7.23
C GLU A 361 25.82 -16.12 -8.42
N CYS A 362 24.54 -16.40 -8.16
CA CYS A 362 23.50 -16.55 -9.17
C CYS A 362 23.35 -15.28 -10.02
N TRP A 363 23.36 -14.10 -9.39
CA TRP A 363 23.35 -12.83 -10.10
C TRP A 363 24.62 -12.64 -10.95
N ASN A 364 25.81 -12.80 -10.36
CA ASN A 364 27.09 -12.54 -11.02
C ASN A 364 27.35 -13.46 -12.22
N LYS A 365 26.84 -14.69 -12.19
CA LYS A 365 26.90 -15.65 -13.31
C LYS A 365 25.90 -15.31 -14.43
N SER A 366 24.93 -14.44 -14.18
CA SER A 366 23.93 -14.08 -15.18
C SER A 366 24.52 -13.20 -16.29
N GLN A 367 23.96 -13.31 -17.49
CA GLN A 367 24.29 -12.43 -18.61
C GLN A 367 23.92 -10.95 -18.39
N TYR A 368 23.14 -10.66 -17.33
CA TYR A 368 22.60 -9.33 -17.04
C TYR A 368 23.44 -8.53 -16.03
N ALA A 369 24.27 -9.20 -15.22
CA ALA A 369 25.07 -8.54 -14.18
C ALA A 369 25.93 -7.39 -14.73
N LYS A 370 26.59 -7.59 -15.88
CA LYS A 370 27.42 -6.56 -16.52
C LYS A 370 26.63 -5.37 -17.05
N LYS A 371 25.35 -5.57 -17.40
CA LYS A 371 24.49 -4.52 -18.00
C LYS A 371 23.68 -3.75 -16.95
N HIS A 372 23.48 -4.31 -15.76
CA HIS A 372 22.64 -3.72 -14.72
C HIS A 372 23.30 -3.74 -13.33
N PRO A 373 24.41 -3.01 -13.12
CA PRO A 373 25.15 -3.04 -11.86
C PRO A 373 24.33 -2.59 -10.63
N ARG A 374 23.32 -1.72 -10.82
CA ARG A 374 22.47 -1.22 -9.73
C ARG A 374 21.71 -2.32 -8.98
N TYR A 375 21.33 -3.41 -9.64
CA TYR A 375 20.64 -4.50 -8.95
C TYR A 375 21.51 -5.19 -7.90
N LEU A 376 22.84 -5.14 -8.05
CA LEU A 376 23.74 -5.67 -7.03
C LEU A 376 23.64 -4.87 -5.73
N GLU A 377 23.50 -3.55 -5.82
CA GLU A 377 23.28 -2.66 -4.67
C GLU A 377 21.91 -2.95 -4.03
N ASP A 378 20.86 -3.13 -4.85
CA ASP A 378 19.53 -3.51 -4.37
C ASP A 378 19.56 -4.86 -3.63
N PHE A 379 20.29 -5.86 -4.15
CA PHE A 379 20.42 -7.15 -3.49
C PHE A 379 21.20 -7.07 -2.18
N GLN A 380 22.25 -6.24 -2.12
CA GLN A 380 22.97 -5.98 -0.87
C GLN A 380 22.06 -5.33 0.18
N TYR A 381 21.20 -4.40 -0.24
CA TYR A 381 20.17 -3.82 0.63
C TYR A 381 19.17 -4.87 1.12
N ASP A 382 18.67 -5.73 0.22
CA ASP A 382 17.74 -6.83 0.56
C ASP A 382 18.37 -7.83 1.55
N ILE A 383 19.66 -8.14 1.40
CA ILE A 383 20.43 -8.98 2.32
C ILE A 383 20.53 -8.31 3.70
N ALA A 384 20.93 -7.03 3.76
CA ALA A 384 21.05 -6.30 5.02
C ALA A 384 19.70 -6.21 5.76
N SER A 385 18.61 -5.98 5.02
CA SER A 385 17.24 -5.99 5.55
C SER A 385 16.86 -7.36 6.11
N THR A 386 17.19 -8.44 5.39
CA THR A 386 16.91 -9.82 5.81
C THR A 386 17.70 -10.20 7.08
N ILE A 387 18.98 -9.82 7.17
CA ILE A 387 19.81 -10.03 8.36
C ILE A 387 19.20 -9.30 9.57
N LYS A 388 18.79 -8.03 9.42
CA LYS A 388 18.12 -7.28 10.50
C LYS A 388 16.83 -7.95 10.97
N ARG A 389 16.02 -8.45 10.04
CA ARG A 389 14.78 -9.19 10.35
C ARG A 389 15.08 -10.48 11.12
N MET A 390 16.07 -11.25 10.69
CA MET A 390 16.50 -12.48 11.36
C MET A 390 17.04 -12.20 12.78
N MET A 391 17.81 -11.12 12.96
CA MET A 391 18.36 -10.72 14.25
C MET A 391 17.26 -10.30 15.23
N ARG A 392 16.33 -9.44 14.79
CA ARG A 392 15.18 -9.02 15.62
C ARG A 392 14.29 -10.20 16.03
N PHE A 393 14.11 -11.17 15.13
CA PHE A 393 13.39 -12.40 15.48
C PHE A 393 14.09 -13.13 16.63
N ALA A 394 15.42 -13.28 16.59
CA ALA A 394 16.18 -13.90 17.66
C ALA A 394 16.16 -13.11 18.97
N GLU A 395 16.23 -11.78 18.91
CA GLU A 395 16.05 -10.90 20.08
C GLU A 395 14.68 -11.10 20.72
N ASN A 396 13.60 -11.07 19.94
CA ASN A 396 12.25 -11.25 20.45
C ASN A 396 12.05 -12.62 21.08
N VAL A 397 12.61 -13.68 20.48
CA VAL A 397 12.57 -15.02 21.06
C VAL A 397 13.39 -15.10 22.36
N SER A 398 14.54 -14.43 22.44
CA SER A 398 15.35 -14.41 23.67
C SER A 398 14.69 -13.69 24.85
N LEU A 399 13.81 -12.73 24.57
CA LEU A 399 13.08 -11.96 25.58
C LEU A 399 11.75 -12.61 25.98
N ASN A 400 11.30 -13.64 25.24
CA ASN A 400 10.03 -14.29 25.47
C ASN A 400 10.23 -15.65 26.17
N ASP A 401 9.98 -15.69 27.48
CA ASP A 401 10.08 -16.90 28.29
C ASP A 401 9.06 -17.99 27.89
N MET A 402 7.99 -17.61 27.18
CA MET A 402 6.95 -18.51 26.69
C MET A 402 7.15 -18.96 25.23
N ALA A 403 8.30 -18.65 24.63
CA ALA A 403 8.58 -19.02 23.23
C ALA A 403 8.59 -20.55 23.05
N SER A 404 7.96 -21.02 21.98
CA SER A 404 7.92 -22.46 21.66
C SER A 404 9.31 -22.97 21.26
N GLU A 405 9.58 -24.27 21.48
CA GLU A 405 10.84 -24.89 21.03
C GLU A 405 11.07 -24.75 19.51
N LYS A 406 9.99 -24.71 18.72
CA LYS A 406 10.06 -24.45 17.28
C LYS A 406 10.59 -23.05 16.98
N GLU A 407 10.18 -22.04 17.74
CA GLU A 407 10.64 -20.66 17.59
C GLU A 407 12.08 -20.49 18.07
N LYS A 408 12.45 -21.12 19.18
CA LYS A 408 13.84 -21.15 19.68
C LYS A 408 14.78 -21.79 18.65
N ASN A 409 14.41 -22.93 18.09
CA ASN A 409 15.22 -23.60 17.05
C ASN A 409 15.34 -22.73 15.79
N LYS A 410 14.25 -22.10 15.34
CA LYS A 410 14.28 -21.18 14.20
C LYS A 410 15.18 -19.96 14.48
N ALA A 411 15.15 -19.42 15.70
CA ALA A 411 16.01 -18.32 16.09
C ALA A 411 17.50 -18.71 16.07
N LEU A 412 17.83 -19.91 16.57
CA LEU A 412 19.19 -20.44 16.51
C LEU A 412 19.67 -20.65 15.07
N THR A 413 18.84 -21.20 14.19
CA THR A 413 19.15 -21.34 12.76
C THR A 413 19.37 -19.97 12.09
N ASN A 414 18.53 -18.98 12.40
CA ASN A 414 18.72 -17.61 11.91
C ASN A 414 20.06 -17.02 12.35
N LEU A 415 20.44 -17.22 13.62
CA LEU A 415 21.72 -16.73 14.15
C LEU A 415 22.92 -17.41 13.47
N GLU A 416 22.82 -18.71 13.16
CA GLU A 416 23.83 -19.44 12.38
C GLU A 416 23.96 -18.91 10.95
N ILE A 417 22.83 -18.65 10.28
CA ILE A 417 22.83 -18.03 8.94
C ILE A 417 23.51 -16.66 8.98
N ILE A 418 23.20 -15.82 9.98
CA ILE A 418 23.80 -14.49 10.11
C ILE A 418 25.30 -14.58 10.36
N GLU A 419 25.74 -15.49 11.24
CA GLU A 419 27.16 -15.69 11.57
C GLU A 419 27.97 -16.09 10.34
N ASN A 420 27.45 -17.04 9.55
CA ASN A 420 28.07 -17.47 8.29
C ASN A 420 28.05 -16.40 7.19
N SER A 421 27.31 -15.32 7.40
CA SER A 421 27.03 -14.28 6.42
C SER A 421 27.49 -12.89 6.87
N VAL A 422 28.29 -12.81 7.94
CA VAL A 422 28.68 -11.52 8.52
C VAL A 422 29.48 -10.66 7.54
N ASN A 423 30.16 -11.28 6.58
CA ASN A 423 30.94 -10.61 5.53
C ASN A 423 30.10 -9.73 4.60
N PHE A 424 28.76 -9.90 4.58
CA PHE A 424 27.85 -9.03 3.84
C PHE A 424 27.50 -7.74 4.59
N LEU A 425 27.95 -7.59 5.85
CA LEU A 425 27.77 -6.38 6.64
C LEU A 425 29.01 -5.47 6.55
N PRO A 426 28.86 -4.16 6.76
CA PRO A 426 30.01 -3.25 6.87
C PRO A 426 30.98 -3.73 7.94
N GLU A 427 32.29 -3.66 7.68
CA GLU A 427 33.34 -4.14 8.61
C GLU A 427 33.19 -3.56 10.02
N THR A 428 32.79 -2.29 10.12
CA THR A 428 32.52 -1.59 11.39
C THR A 428 31.44 -2.25 12.24
N SER A 429 30.52 -2.99 11.61
CA SER A 429 29.38 -3.64 12.25
C SER A 429 29.58 -5.14 12.48
N GLN A 430 30.55 -5.78 11.83
CA GLN A 430 30.73 -7.24 11.88
C GLN A 430 31.05 -7.73 13.29
N LYS A 431 32.04 -7.11 13.96
CA LYS A 431 32.45 -7.48 15.32
C LYS A 431 31.31 -7.33 16.34
N LEU A 432 30.57 -6.22 16.26
CA LEU A 432 29.42 -5.98 17.14
C LEU A 432 28.31 -7.01 16.89
N THR A 433 28.07 -7.36 15.63
CA THR A 433 27.06 -8.36 15.24
C THR A 433 27.42 -9.73 15.79
N LEU A 434 28.68 -10.17 15.69
CA LEU A 434 29.12 -11.45 16.26
C LEU A 434 28.99 -11.49 17.79
N GLN A 435 29.31 -10.39 18.48
CA GLN A 435 29.11 -10.28 19.92
C GLN A 435 27.63 -10.43 20.29
N LYS A 436 26.75 -9.71 19.58
CA LYS A 436 25.30 -9.77 19.75
C LYS A 436 24.76 -11.19 19.51
N ILE A 437 25.23 -11.88 18.46
CA ILE A 437 24.85 -13.28 18.18
C ILE A 437 25.20 -14.18 19.36
N ALA A 438 26.41 -14.05 19.91
CA ALA A 438 26.84 -14.86 21.03
C ALA A 438 26.00 -14.63 22.30
N GLU A 439 25.61 -13.38 22.56
CA GLU A 439 24.70 -13.01 23.66
C GLU A 439 23.33 -13.64 23.48
N LEU A 440 22.74 -13.52 22.29
CA LEU A 440 21.41 -14.04 21.98
C LEU A 440 21.37 -15.57 22.03
N ARG A 441 22.40 -16.26 21.53
CA ARG A 441 22.50 -17.73 21.65
C ARG A 441 22.49 -18.18 23.11
N ARG A 442 23.21 -17.47 23.98
CA ARG A 442 23.23 -17.77 25.42
C ARG A 442 21.87 -17.53 26.06
N ALA A 443 21.20 -16.42 25.73
CA ALA A 443 19.89 -16.09 26.27
C ALA A 443 18.83 -17.14 25.85
N ILE A 444 18.78 -17.49 24.55
CA ILE A 444 17.85 -18.50 24.04
C ILE A 444 18.11 -19.88 24.63
N SER A 445 19.39 -20.24 24.86
CA SER A 445 19.77 -21.55 25.42
C SER A 445 19.56 -21.64 26.94
N LYS A 446 19.52 -20.53 27.67
CA LYS A 446 19.22 -20.50 29.11
C LYS A 446 17.73 -20.68 29.42
N ASN A 447 16.86 -20.33 28.48
CA ASN A 447 15.41 -20.49 28.60
C ASN A 447 14.93 -21.88 28.13
N LYS A 448 15.80 -22.90 28.12
CA LYS A 448 15.48 -24.26 27.65
C LYS A 448 15.10 -25.20 28.78
#